data_AF-A0AAV7SLL8-F1
#
_entry.id   AF-A0AAV7SLL8-F1
#
_cell.length_a   1.000
_cell.length_b   1.000
_cell.length_c   1.000
_cell.angle_alpha   90.00
_cell.angle_beta   90.00
_cell.angle_gamma   90.00
#
_symmetry.space_group_name_H-M   'P 1'
#
loop_
_entity.id
_entity.type
_entity.pdbx_description
1 polymer ?
#
loop_
_entity_poly.entity_id
_entity_poly.type
_entity_poly.pdbx_seq_one_letter_code
_entity_poly.pdbx_strand_id
1 'polypeptide(L)'
;MCLPAALFLGNLPLRKTGEAPGRRLWHWGRAALELRQARRGSARIPLRGNPGSACTSKAPGKVSREPGSAATRVFLGSLKMTNKAAGSAGGTTSAQEQGKSPSLPQSSDSILQNLMERIQTLEETVGGMKEELKHHKDEIQGLNEKEQGLQVRIEQLENYSCRNNIKLLKVPEGAEGANLKSYVVSLIKSVCELEESNEEIEKDIQRVHRDPFTRRPNSTRPRKILVNFLTYHLKEKILTSALKQKSLRMENVTFEIRSDLSKITMDRQWELGKRLDEFKKLGVMAQLKFPAFLRIMHNNKMYNIREIDRADELLDVIRKEQADHV
;
A
#
# COMPACT_ATOMS: atom_id res chain seq x y z
N MET A 1 21.16 -7.65 -66.33
CA MET A 1 21.65 -9.05 -66.23
C MET A 1 22.64 -9.10 -65.08
N CYS A 2 22.35 -9.86 -64.03
CA CYS A 2 23.32 -10.57 -63.18
C CYS A 2 22.58 -11.28 -62.05
N LEU A 3 22.45 -12.59 -62.19
CA LEU A 3 22.15 -13.56 -61.12
C LEU A 3 23.49 -13.97 -60.44
N PRO A 4 23.44 -14.68 -59.30
CA PRO A 4 24.35 -14.52 -58.18
C PRO A 4 25.41 -15.63 -58.07
N ALA A 5 26.44 -15.38 -57.25
CA ALA A 5 27.38 -16.41 -56.82
C ALA A 5 26.95 -16.96 -55.46
N ALA A 6 26.88 -18.29 -55.39
CA ALA A 6 26.56 -19.08 -54.22
C ALA A 6 27.81 -19.83 -53.72
N LEU A 7 27.71 -20.27 -52.46
CA LEU A 7 28.40 -21.41 -51.82
C LEU A 7 29.85 -21.21 -51.34
N PHE A 8 30.01 -21.27 -50.01
CA PHE A 8 30.94 -22.22 -49.42
C PHE A 8 30.30 -22.94 -48.23
N LEU A 9 30.33 -24.26 -48.32
CA LEU A 9 29.81 -25.27 -47.41
C LEU A 9 30.75 -25.46 -46.21
N GLY A 10 30.17 -25.60 -45.02
CA GLY A 10 30.78 -26.25 -43.87
C GLY A 10 29.80 -27.29 -43.31
N ASN A 11 30.11 -28.56 -43.56
CA ASN A 11 29.27 -29.75 -43.36
C ASN A 11 29.27 -30.28 -41.91
N LEU A 12 28.06 -30.62 -41.43
CA LEU A 12 27.62 -31.84 -40.70
C LEU A 12 28.21 -32.19 -39.30
N PRO A 13 27.52 -33.03 -38.47
CA PRO A 13 26.40 -33.92 -38.82
C PRO A 13 25.15 -33.87 -37.93
N LEU A 14 24.02 -34.16 -38.58
CA LEU A 14 22.81 -34.71 -37.97
C LEU A 14 23.01 -36.20 -37.64
N ARG A 15 22.65 -36.61 -36.43
CA ARG A 15 22.24 -38.00 -36.14
C ARG A 15 20.88 -37.97 -35.40
N LYS A 16 19.89 -38.62 -36.02
CA LYS A 16 18.61 -39.07 -35.45
C LYS A 16 18.93 -40.09 -34.32
N THR A 17 18.18 -40.25 -33.24
CA THR A 17 16.78 -40.67 -33.11
C THR A 17 16.37 -40.62 -31.62
N GLY A 18 15.11 -40.25 -31.36
CA GLY A 18 14.24 -40.84 -30.33
C GLY A 18 14.67 -40.83 -28.86
N GLU A 19 14.11 -39.91 -28.07
CA GLU A 19 13.51 -40.18 -26.75
C GLU A 19 12.83 -38.91 -26.22
N ALA A 20 11.57 -39.04 -25.81
CA ALA A 20 10.82 -37.96 -25.17
C ALA A 20 11.17 -37.91 -23.67
N PRO A 21 11.28 -36.71 -23.06
CA PRO A 21 11.06 -36.59 -21.63
C PRO A 21 10.02 -35.51 -21.34
N GLY A 22 8.76 -35.93 -21.28
CA GLY A 22 7.87 -35.41 -20.25
C GLY A 22 8.46 -35.71 -18.87
N ARG A 23 8.23 -34.80 -17.91
CA ARG A 23 8.60 -34.81 -16.47
C ARG A 23 9.62 -33.76 -16.05
N ARG A 24 9.38 -32.47 -16.33
CA ARG A 24 9.92 -31.36 -15.50
C ARG A 24 8.94 -30.19 -15.45
N LEU A 25 7.69 -30.44 -15.08
CA LEU A 25 6.74 -29.37 -14.78
C LEU A 25 5.66 -29.84 -13.78
N TRP A 26 6.08 -30.43 -12.66
CA TRP A 26 5.16 -30.88 -11.60
C TRP A 26 5.61 -30.53 -10.18
N HIS A 27 6.48 -29.53 -10.01
CA HIS A 27 6.95 -29.12 -8.68
C HIS A 27 6.33 -27.83 -8.13
N TRP A 28 5.60 -27.04 -8.93
CA TRP A 28 4.89 -25.84 -8.43
C TRP A 28 3.38 -26.06 -8.22
N GLY A 29 2.81 -27.15 -8.77
CA GLY A 29 1.38 -27.48 -8.62
C GLY A 29 1.01 -28.28 -7.37
N ARG A 30 1.96 -29.00 -6.75
CA ARG A 30 1.70 -29.84 -5.56
C ARG A 30 1.70 -29.04 -4.24
N ALA A 31 2.54 -28.02 -4.13
CA ALA A 31 2.60 -27.16 -2.93
C ALA A 31 1.34 -26.30 -2.71
N ALA A 32 0.67 -25.90 -3.79
CA ALA A 32 -0.56 -25.09 -3.71
C ALA A 32 -1.80 -25.92 -3.29
N LEU A 33 -1.79 -27.23 -3.52
CA LEU A 33 -2.91 -28.12 -3.16
C LEU A 33 -2.82 -28.59 -1.70
N GLU A 34 -1.61 -28.81 -1.18
CA GLU A 34 -1.40 -29.22 0.22
C GLU A 34 -1.72 -28.08 1.21
N LEU A 35 -1.47 -26.82 0.85
CA LEU A 35 -1.88 -25.65 1.66
C LEU A 35 -3.40 -25.43 1.71
N ARG A 36 -4.18 -26.02 0.78
CA ARG A 36 -5.66 -25.99 0.82
C ARG A 36 -6.25 -27.16 1.62
N GLN A 37 -5.56 -28.29 1.73
CA GLN A 37 -6.02 -29.42 2.52
C GLN A 37 -5.68 -29.28 4.02
N ALA A 38 -4.61 -28.57 4.37
CA ALA A 38 -4.24 -28.27 5.75
C ALA A 38 -5.22 -27.31 6.50
N ARG A 39 -6.17 -26.66 5.80
CA ARG A 39 -7.23 -25.85 6.42
C ARG A 39 -8.55 -26.60 6.66
N ARG A 40 -8.67 -27.86 6.23
CA ARG A 40 -9.89 -28.68 6.44
C ARG A 40 -9.72 -29.81 7.45
N GLY A 41 -8.54 -29.97 8.05
CA GLY A 41 -8.26 -30.99 9.04
C GLY A 41 -7.54 -30.43 10.25
N SER A 42 -8.26 -29.77 11.16
CA SER A 42 -7.82 -29.68 12.55
C SER A 42 -9.02 -30.04 13.42
N ALA A 43 -8.87 -31.19 14.09
CA ALA A 43 -9.86 -31.81 14.93
C ALA A 43 -10.19 -30.91 16.14
N ARG A 44 -11.48 -30.84 16.48
CA ARG A 44 -11.98 -30.22 17.70
C ARG A 44 -11.46 -31.00 18.91
N ILE A 45 -10.78 -30.31 19.81
CA ILE A 45 -10.50 -30.78 21.17
C ILE A 45 -11.79 -30.55 21.99
N PRO A 46 -12.36 -31.55 22.69
CA PRO A 46 -13.57 -31.35 23.46
C PRO A 46 -13.23 -30.75 24.83
N LEU A 47 -13.68 -29.52 25.08
CA LEU A 47 -13.70 -28.96 26.43
C LEU A 47 -14.98 -29.43 27.14
N ARG A 48 -14.76 -30.20 28.21
CA ARG A 48 -15.75 -30.62 29.20
C ARG A 48 -16.06 -29.39 30.08
N GLY A 49 -17.33 -28.97 30.15
CA GLY A 49 -17.76 -27.89 31.05
C GLY A 49 -19.28 -27.69 31.00
N ASN A 50 -19.95 -27.94 32.12
CA ASN A 50 -21.40 -27.89 32.32
C ASN A 50 -22.00 -26.48 32.13
N PRO A 51 -23.29 -26.36 31.74
CA PRO A 51 -23.97 -25.08 31.60
C PRO A 51 -24.56 -24.61 32.93
N GLY A 52 -24.44 -23.31 33.21
CA GLY A 52 -25.14 -22.68 34.33
C GLY A 52 -25.13 -21.16 34.19
N SER A 53 -26.33 -20.60 33.97
CA SER A 53 -26.78 -19.28 34.44
C SER A 53 -25.98 -18.05 33.97
N ALA A 54 -26.38 -17.40 32.87
CA ALA A 54 -27.37 -16.31 32.81
C ALA A 54 -26.78 -14.90 33.06
N CYS A 55 -27.31 -13.96 32.26
CA CYS A 55 -27.51 -12.52 32.51
C CYS A 55 -26.81 -11.51 31.57
N THR A 56 -27.60 -11.14 30.54
CA THR A 56 -28.04 -9.76 30.21
C THR A 56 -27.04 -8.62 29.94
N SER A 57 -27.15 -8.14 28.71
CA SER A 57 -27.53 -6.75 28.32
C SER A 57 -26.47 -5.74 27.86
N LYS A 58 -26.89 -5.06 26.77
CA LYS A 58 -26.64 -3.67 26.33
C LYS A 58 -25.30 -3.28 25.68
N ALA A 59 -25.42 -2.84 24.42
CA ALA A 59 -24.54 -1.86 23.78
C ALA A 59 -24.77 -0.45 24.37
N PRO A 60 -23.77 0.45 24.36
CA PRO A 60 -23.62 1.43 23.27
C PRO A 60 -22.13 1.72 22.94
N GLY A 61 -21.74 2.34 21.81
CA GLY A 61 -21.80 3.78 21.55
C GLY A 61 -20.40 4.33 21.26
N LYS A 62 -20.26 5.21 20.26
CA LYS A 62 -19.01 5.79 19.72
C LYS A 62 -18.22 6.64 20.75
N VAL A 63 -16.88 6.59 20.72
CA VAL A 63 -16.00 7.64 21.28
C VAL A 63 -14.82 7.94 20.33
N SER A 64 -14.48 9.22 20.27
CA SER A 64 -13.55 9.95 19.42
C SER A 64 -12.05 9.80 19.76
N ARG A 65 -11.22 9.98 18.72
CA ARG A 65 -9.84 10.56 18.64
C ARG A 65 -9.49 11.58 19.74
N GLU A 66 -8.26 11.81 20.24
CA GLU A 66 -6.88 11.31 20.08
C GLU A 66 -6.10 11.52 21.43
N PRO A 67 -4.77 11.80 21.52
CA PRO A 67 -3.77 10.83 21.95
C PRO A 67 -3.07 11.25 23.26
N GLY A 68 -2.72 10.28 24.10
CA GLY A 68 -2.03 10.57 25.36
C GLY A 68 -1.23 9.37 25.80
N SER A 69 0.09 9.50 25.67
CA SER A 69 1.11 8.68 26.31
C SER A 69 0.68 8.20 27.69
N ALA A 70 0.45 6.89 27.85
CA ALA A 70 0.35 6.27 29.16
C ALA A 70 0.61 4.76 29.09
N ALA A 71 1.64 4.36 29.84
CA ALA A 71 1.77 3.06 30.49
C ALA A 71 2.07 1.83 29.61
N THR A 72 3.34 1.67 29.23
CA THR A 72 3.95 0.34 29.19
C THR A 72 3.97 -0.19 30.62
N ARG A 73 3.01 -1.06 30.94
CA ARG A 73 2.88 -1.75 32.22
C ARG A 73 3.98 -2.81 32.30
N VAL A 74 5.17 -2.46 32.78
CA VAL A 74 6.19 -3.44 33.17
C VAL A 74 5.78 -4.04 34.52
N PHE A 75 5.45 -5.32 34.46
CA PHE A 75 5.14 -6.16 35.59
C PHE A 75 6.44 -6.51 36.31
N LEU A 76 6.74 -5.86 37.44
CA LEU A 76 7.74 -6.34 38.39
C LEU A 76 7.01 -6.83 39.64
N GLY A 77 6.74 -8.12 39.65
CA GLY A 77 6.23 -8.84 40.81
C GLY A 77 7.31 -9.00 41.89
N SER A 78 6.95 -8.57 43.09
CA SER A 78 7.40 -9.04 44.41
C SER A 78 8.90 -9.26 44.67
N LEU A 79 9.52 -8.29 45.35
CA LEU A 79 10.49 -8.60 46.42
C LEU A 79 9.75 -8.47 47.76
N LYS A 80 9.41 -9.60 48.38
CA LYS A 80 9.05 -9.65 49.80
C LYS A 80 10.33 -9.56 50.61
N MET A 81 10.53 -8.46 51.34
CA MET A 81 11.46 -8.42 52.46
C MET A 81 10.62 -8.14 53.72
N THR A 82 10.46 -9.16 54.55
CA THR A 82 9.83 -9.06 55.86
C THR A 82 10.87 -8.55 56.86
N ASN A 83 10.82 -7.27 57.22
CA ASN A 83 11.49 -6.78 58.43
C ASN A 83 10.57 -7.06 59.63
N LYS A 84 10.90 -8.11 60.39
CA LYS A 84 10.31 -8.38 61.70
C LYS A 84 11.13 -7.62 62.75
N ALA A 85 10.78 -6.37 63.00
CA ALA A 85 11.27 -5.60 64.13
C ALA A 85 10.30 -5.79 65.32
N ALA A 86 10.87 -6.24 66.44
CA ALA A 86 10.20 -6.40 67.72
C ALA A 86 9.95 -5.04 68.39
N GLY A 87 8.74 -4.84 68.89
CA GLY A 87 8.38 -3.75 69.81
C GLY A 87 8.33 -4.30 71.25
N SER A 88 8.97 -3.55 72.15
CA SER A 88 9.19 -3.81 73.58
C SER A 88 8.01 -3.37 74.47
N ALA A 89 7.82 -4.09 75.58
CA ALA A 89 7.37 -3.59 76.89
C ALA A 89 7.77 -4.67 77.93
N GLY A 90 8.36 -4.44 79.10
CA GLY A 90 8.77 -3.28 79.89
C GLY A 90 9.01 -3.85 81.31
N GLY A 91 10.08 -3.44 82.01
CA GLY A 91 10.35 -3.93 83.37
C GLY A 91 11.74 -3.57 83.91
N THR A 92 11.76 -2.62 84.83
CA THR A 92 12.86 -2.01 85.58
C THR A 92 13.69 -3.00 86.43
N THR A 93 15.00 -2.77 86.57
CA THR A 93 15.68 -2.38 87.85
C THR A 93 17.22 -2.32 87.74
N SER A 94 17.77 -1.23 88.29
CA SER A 94 19.04 -1.04 89.01
C SER A 94 20.41 -1.44 88.42
N ALA A 95 21.29 -0.41 88.41
CA ALA A 95 22.71 -0.39 88.76
C ALA A 95 23.69 -1.21 87.90
N GLN A 96 24.64 -0.52 87.24
CA GLN A 96 26.07 -0.49 87.58
C GLN A 96 26.85 0.29 86.50
N GLU A 97 27.80 1.12 86.94
CA GLU A 97 28.75 1.85 86.10
C GLU A 97 29.51 0.91 85.15
N GLN A 98 29.67 1.33 83.89
CA GLN A 98 30.94 1.32 83.14
C GLN A 98 30.71 1.86 81.73
N GLY A 99 31.66 2.70 81.27
CA GLY A 99 31.57 3.41 80.01
C GLY A 99 31.56 2.49 78.79
N LYS A 100 30.66 2.78 77.84
CA LYS A 100 30.91 2.71 76.40
C LYS A 100 29.73 3.34 75.68
N SER A 101 29.99 4.38 74.91
CA SER A 101 29.02 4.89 73.93
C SER A 101 28.55 3.72 73.02
N PRO A 102 27.24 3.50 72.83
CA PRO A 102 26.77 2.41 71.99
C PRO A 102 26.88 2.81 70.53
N SER A 103 27.69 2.05 69.80
CA SER A 103 27.83 2.09 68.35
C SER A 103 26.53 1.68 67.65
N LEU A 104 25.87 2.63 66.97
CA LEU A 104 24.94 2.37 65.87
C LEU A 104 25.56 3.09 64.65
N PRO A 105 25.99 2.37 63.58
CA PRO A 105 25.12 2.23 62.40
C PRO A 105 25.39 1.02 61.47
N GLN A 106 25.87 -0.15 61.93
CA GLN A 106 26.24 -1.23 60.99
C GLN A 106 25.05 -1.81 60.17
N SER A 107 23.82 -1.70 60.68
CA SER A 107 22.60 -2.19 60.01
C SER A 107 22.02 -1.21 58.99
N SER A 108 22.13 0.10 59.20
CA SER A 108 21.64 1.11 58.27
C SER A 108 22.57 1.25 57.07
N ASP A 109 23.87 1.15 57.32
CA ASP A 109 24.90 1.29 56.29
C ASP A 109 24.85 0.12 55.29
N SER A 110 24.56 -1.09 55.76
CA SER A 110 24.37 -2.26 54.89
C SER A 110 23.11 -2.18 54.03
N ILE A 111 22.01 -1.59 54.53
CA ILE A 111 20.81 -1.32 53.74
C ILE A 111 21.09 -0.26 52.68
N LEU A 112 21.81 0.82 53.03
CA LEU A 112 22.20 1.86 52.09
C LEU A 112 23.13 1.31 51.00
N GLN A 113 24.06 0.42 51.34
CA GLN A 113 24.91 -0.27 50.36
C GLN A 113 24.11 -1.14 49.40
N ASN A 114 23.15 -1.93 49.91
CA ASN A 114 22.29 -2.76 49.05
C ASN A 114 21.39 -1.91 48.12
N LEU A 115 20.90 -0.77 48.62
CA LEU A 115 20.13 0.18 47.80
C LEU A 115 21.00 0.83 46.72
N MET A 116 22.25 1.20 47.03
CA MET A 116 23.17 1.73 46.02
C MET A 116 23.47 0.71 44.92
N GLU A 117 23.73 -0.55 45.28
CA GLU A 117 23.96 -1.63 44.29
C GLU A 117 22.73 -1.88 43.41
N ARG A 118 21.53 -1.87 44.00
CA ARG A 118 20.26 -1.98 43.25
C ARG A 118 20.01 -0.77 42.35
N ILE A 119 20.37 0.43 42.76
CA ILE A 119 20.27 1.62 41.92
C ILE A 119 21.26 1.53 40.76
N GLN A 120 22.50 1.11 41.01
CA GLN A 120 23.51 0.97 39.97
C GLN A 120 23.11 -0.06 38.90
N THR A 121 22.61 -1.23 39.32
CA THR A 121 22.07 -2.25 38.39
C THR A 121 20.83 -1.75 37.63
N LEU A 122 19.96 -0.95 38.26
CA LEU A 122 18.86 -0.28 37.57
C LEU A 122 19.35 0.76 36.57
N GLU A 123 20.39 1.54 36.89
CA GLU A 123 20.97 2.53 35.98
C GLU A 123 21.62 1.87 34.77
N GLU A 124 22.35 0.77 34.97
CA GLU A 124 22.95 -0.04 33.90
C GLU A 124 21.87 -0.65 32.99
N THR A 125 20.82 -1.26 33.57
CA THR A 125 19.73 -1.84 32.77
C THR A 125 18.94 -0.77 32.01
N VAL A 126 18.67 0.38 32.64
CA VAL A 126 18.03 1.52 31.96
C VAL A 126 18.95 2.09 30.87
N GLY A 127 20.26 2.11 31.08
CA GLY A 127 21.26 2.45 30.07
C GLY A 127 21.17 1.52 28.85
N GLY A 128 21.23 0.20 29.07
CA GLY A 128 21.09 -0.80 28.02
C GLY A 128 19.75 -0.68 27.28
N MET A 129 18.63 -0.51 28.00
CA MET A 129 17.32 -0.30 27.39
C MET A 129 17.27 0.98 26.51
N LYS A 130 17.96 2.05 26.91
CA LYS A 130 18.04 3.28 26.09
C LYS A 130 18.81 3.05 24.80
N GLU A 131 19.89 2.29 24.85
CA GLU A 131 20.69 1.93 23.68
C GLU A 131 19.90 1.03 22.73
N GLU A 132 19.22 0.01 23.23
CA GLU A 132 18.32 -0.85 22.45
C GLU A 132 17.17 -0.05 21.82
N LEU A 133 16.56 0.87 22.58
CA LEU A 133 15.52 1.76 22.06
C LEU A 133 16.04 2.67 20.95
N LYS A 134 17.29 3.14 21.04
CA LYS A 134 17.91 3.94 19.98
C LYS A 134 18.17 3.08 18.74
N HIS A 135 18.75 1.90 18.91
CA HIS A 135 18.97 0.94 17.83
C HIS A 135 17.67 0.61 17.09
N HIS A 136 16.60 0.27 17.82
CA HIS A 136 15.32 -0.03 17.20
C HIS A 136 14.68 1.16 16.50
N LYS A 137 14.88 2.39 16.99
CA LYS A 137 14.43 3.60 16.26
C LYS A 137 15.16 3.74 14.93
N ASP A 138 16.48 3.57 14.93
CA ASP A 138 17.30 3.65 13.71
C ASP A 138 16.93 2.54 12.72
N GLU A 139 16.67 1.32 13.21
CA GLU A 139 16.17 0.19 12.39
C GLU A 139 14.81 0.49 11.78
N ILE A 140 13.85 0.99 12.57
CA ILE A 140 12.52 1.36 12.09
C ILE A 140 12.60 2.45 11.04
N GLN A 141 13.45 3.47 11.24
CA GLN A 141 13.67 4.51 10.25
C GLN A 141 14.24 3.92 8.95
N GLY A 142 15.26 3.08 9.04
CA GLY A 142 15.85 2.40 7.87
C GLY A 142 14.87 1.47 7.15
N LEU A 143 13.94 0.83 7.88
CA LEU A 143 12.87 0.02 7.30
C LEU A 143 11.83 0.89 6.59
N ASN A 144 11.43 2.02 7.17
CA ASN A 144 10.47 2.94 6.55
C ASN A 144 11.02 3.52 5.23
N GLU A 145 12.31 3.90 5.20
CA GLU A 145 12.96 4.38 3.97
C GLU A 145 12.98 3.30 2.87
N LYS A 146 13.29 2.06 3.24
CA LYS A 146 13.23 0.91 2.32
C LYS A 146 11.80 0.65 1.83
N GLU A 147 10.82 0.71 2.71
CA GLU A 147 9.41 0.51 2.35
C GLU A 147 8.96 1.58 1.35
N GLN A 148 9.25 2.85 1.61
CA GLN A 148 8.94 3.95 0.67
C GLN A 148 9.62 3.74 -0.69
N GLY A 149 10.90 3.36 -0.70
CA GLY A 149 11.63 3.05 -1.93
C GLY A 149 11.00 1.89 -2.73
N LEU A 150 10.55 0.85 -2.04
CA LEU A 150 9.83 -0.28 -2.66
C LEU A 150 8.47 0.13 -3.21
N GLN A 151 7.70 0.94 -2.47
CA GLN A 151 6.39 1.43 -2.92
C GLN A 151 6.52 2.22 -4.22
N VAL A 152 7.51 3.13 -4.32
CA VAL A 152 7.78 3.88 -5.55
C VAL A 152 8.12 2.96 -6.71
N ARG A 153 8.95 1.93 -6.48
CA ARG A 153 9.36 0.99 -7.53
C ARG A 153 8.19 0.10 -7.99
N ILE A 154 7.33 -0.33 -7.07
CA ILE A 154 6.11 -1.09 -7.39
C ILE A 154 5.17 -0.23 -8.24
N GLU A 155 4.91 1.02 -7.83
CA GLU A 155 4.06 1.94 -8.61
C GLU A 155 4.60 2.13 -10.03
N GLN A 156 5.92 2.29 -10.19
CA GLN A 156 6.55 2.39 -11.50
C GLN A 156 6.33 1.13 -12.34
N LEU A 157 6.57 -0.05 -11.77
CA LEU A 157 6.39 -1.33 -12.46
C LEU A 157 4.93 -1.55 -12.90
N GLU A 158 3.97 -1.25 -12.03
CA GLU A 158 2.55 -1.32 -12.35
C GLU A 158 2.21 -0.40 -13.54
N ASN A 159 2.64 0.85 -13.49
CA ASN A 159 2.37 1.80 -14.57
C ASN A 159 3.06 1.43 -15.89
N TYR A 160 4.28 0.88 -15.84
CA TYR A 160 4.96 0.39 -17.03
C TYR A 160 4.23 -0.81 -17.63
N SER A 161 3.75 -1.74 -16.80
CA SER A 161 2.98 -2.89 -17.25
C SER A 161 1.63 -2.49 -17.86
N CYS A 162 0.98 -1.46 -17.30
CA CYS A 162 -0.30 -0.94 -17.76
C CYS A 162 -0.18 0.15 -18.85
N ARG A 163 1.03 0.51 -19.29
CA ARG A 163 1.26 1.66 -20.18
C ARG A 163 0.49 1.57 -21.49
N ASN A 164 0.29 0.38 -22.05
CA ASN A 164 -0.46 0.19 -23.29
C ASN A 164 -1.91 -0.24 -23.06
N ASN A 165 -2.40 -0.19 -21.82
CA ASN A 165 -3.75 -0.61 -21.49
C ASN A 165 -4.72 0.57 -21.44
N ILE A 166 -5.98 0.32 -21.84
CA ILE A 166 -7.13 1.19 -21.57
C ILE A 166 -8.22 0.41 -20.81
N LYS A 167 -9.06 1.15 -20.12
CA LYS A 167 -10.25 0.68 -19.40
C LYS A 167 -11.49 1.23 -20.08
N LEU A 168 -12.39 0.33 -20.48
CA LEU A 168 -13.76 0.70 -20.85
C LEU A 168 -14.65 0.50 -19.61
N LEU A 169 -15.30 1.57 -19.18
CA LEU A 169 -16.19 1.61 -18.02
C LEU A 169 -17.64 1.75 -18.47
N LYS A 170 -18.57 1.23 -17.67
CA LYS A 170 -20.03 1.34 -17.88
C LYS A 170 -20.55 0.63 -19.14
N VAL A 171 -19.78 -0.26 -19.74
CA VAL A 171 -20.25 -1.11 -20.85
C VAL A 171 -21.14 -2.24 -20.29
N PRO A 172 -22.40 -2.36 -20.70
CA PRO A 172 -23.35 -3.31 -20.15
C PRO A 172 -22.90 -4.75 -20.41
N GLU A 173 -23.14 -5.65 -19.46
CA GLU A 173 -22.82 -7.06 -19.63
C GLU A 173 -23.75 -7.70 -20.66
N GLY A 174 -23.22 -8.52 -21.56
CA GLY A 174 -24.00 -9.22 -22.59
C GLY A 174 -24.12 -8.49 -23.93
N ALA A 175 -23.87 -7.18 -24.00
CA ALA A 175 -23.87 -6.43 -25.26
C ALA A 175 -22.73 -6.82 -26.22
N GLU A 176 -21.72 -7.50 -25.70
CA GLU A 176 -20.48 -7.86 -26.41
C GLU A 176 -20.67 -9.00 -27.41
N GLY A 177 -21.75 -9.78 -27.28
CA GLY A 177 -21.98 -10.98 -28.08
C GLY A 177 -20.92 -12.06 -27.84
N ALA A 178 -20.61 -12.84 -28.88
CA ALA A 178 -19.65 -13.95 -28.80
C ALA A 178 -18.18 -13.48 -28.82
N ASN A 179 -17.89 -12.38 -29.51
CA ASN A 179 -16.53 -11.91 -29.75
C ASN A 179 -16.30 -10.52 -29.16
N LEU A 180 -15.73 -10.51 -27.95
CA LEU A 180 -15.43 -9.27 -27.23
C LEU A 180 -14.45 -8.36 -28.01
N LYS A 181 -13.47 -8.95 -28.70
CA LYS A 181 -12.45 -8.19 -29.43
C LYS A 181 -13.05 -7.37 -30.56
N SER A 182 -13.87 -7.99 -31.42
CA SER A 182 -14.53 -7.31 -32.54
C SER A 182 -15.52 -6.26 -32.06
N TYR A 183 -16.23 -6.53 -30.97
CA TYR A 183 -17.12 -5.56 -30.34
C TYR A 183 -16.38 -4.31 -29.84
N VAL A 184 -15.21 -4.48 -29.21
CA VAL A 184 -14.40 -3.34 -28.77
C VAL A 184 -13.90 -2.53 -29.96
N VAL A 185 -13.50 -3.17 -31.06
CA VAL A 185 -13.06 -2.47 -32.28
C VAL A 185 -14.19 -1.63 -32.86
N SER A 186 -15.39 -2.19 -33.03
CA SER A 186 -16.54 -1.44 -33.55
C SER A 186 -16.96 -0.30 -32.62
N LEU A 187 -16.91 -0.52 -31.30
CA LEU A 187 -17.19 0.50 -30.29
C LEU A 187 -16.16 1.64 -30.33
N ILE A 188 -14.87 1.33 -30.46
CA ILE A 188 -13.83 2.36 -30.60
C ILE A 188 -13.99 3.12 -31.91
N LYS A 189 -14.25 2.43 -33.04
CA LYS A 189 -14.36 3.06 -34.37
C LYS A 189 -15.62 3.94 -34.52
N SER A 190 -16.74 3.53 -33.93
CA SER A 190 -18.00 4.30 -33.97
C SER A 190 -17.93 5.62 -33.21
N VAL A 191 -17.09 5.65 -32.17
CA VAL A 191 -16.95 6.78 -31.28
C VAL A 191 -15.72 7.59 -31.66
N CYS A 192 -14.54 6.99 -31.73
CA CYS A 192 -13.32 7.71 -32.07
C CYS A 192 -13.20 7.90 -33.59
N GLU A 193 -13.04 9.16 -34.01
CA GLU A 193 -12.64 9.52 -35.38
C GLU A 193 -11.19 9.07 -35.63
N LEU A 194 -11.01 7.82 -36.07
CA LEU A 194 -9.72 7.19 -36.35
C LEU A 194 -9.60 6.90 -37.84
N GLU A 195 -8.44 7.20 -38.41
CA GLU A 195 -8.09 6.91 -39.81
C GLU A 195 -7.84 5.40 -40.02
N GLU A 196 -7.31 4.72 -39.01
CA GLU A 196 -6.88 3.32 -39.06
C GLU A 196 -8.05 2.37 -39.33
N SER A 197 -7.89 1.41 -40.26
CA SER A 197 -8.96 0.45 -40.57
C SER A 197 -9.32 -0.45 -39.37
N ASN A 198 -10.51 -1.06 -39.38
CA ASN A 198 -10.93 -1.97 -38.30
C ASN A 198 -9.93 -3.12 -38.12
N GLU A 199 -9.38 -3.63 -39.23
CA GLU A 199 -8.38 -4.70 -39.21
C GLU A 199 -7.05 -4.25 -38.58
N GLU A 200 -6.61 -3.02 -38.83
CA GLU A 200 -5.40 -2.47 -38.20
C GLU A 200 -5.56 -2.34 -36.69
N ILE A 201 -6.70 -1.79 -36.25
CA ILE A 201 -7.00 -1.68 -34.82
C ILE A 201 -7.07 -3.07 -34.19
N GLU A 202 -7.73 -4.03 -34.84
CA GLU A 202 -7.85 -5.39 -34.33
C GLU A 202 -6.48 -6.09 -34.25
N LYS A 203 -5.60 -5.91 -35.23
CA LYS A 203 -4.23 -6.45 -35.22
C LYS A 203 -3.38 -5.86 -34.11
N ASP A 204 -3.56 -4.58 -33.77
CA ASP A 204 -2.82 -3.93 -32.68
C ASP A 204 -3.32 -4.36 -31.28
N ILE A 205 -4.53 -4.91 -31.16
CA ILE A 205 -5.05 -5.41 -29.88
C ILE A 205 -4.43 -6.78 -29.55
N GLN A 206 -3.62 -6.82 -28.50
CA GLN A 206 -2.99 -8.05 -28.01
C GLN A 206 -3.98 -8.88 -27.17
N ARG A 207 -4.69 -8.24 -26.23
CA ARG A 207 -5.60 -8.92 -25.30
C ARG A 207 -6.80 -8.05 -24.96
N VAL A 208 -7.97 -8.68 -24.91
CA VAL A 208 -9.20 -8.06 -24.41
C VAL A 208 -9.90 -9.04 -23.50
N HIS A 209 -10.30 -8.56 -22.32
CA HIS A 209 -11.10 -9.35 -21.40
C HIS A 209 -11.88 -8.42 -20.46
N ARG A 210 -13.00 -8.92 -19.96
CA ARG A 210 -13.61 -8.33 -18.76
C ARG A 210 -12.78 -8.66 -17.53
N ASP A 211 -12.82 -7.77 -16.56
CA ASP A 211 -12.22 -7.99 -15.26
C ASP A 211 -12.63 -9.38 -14.70
N PRO A 212 -11.66 -10.27 -14.40
CA PRO A 212 -11.92 -11.65 -14.01
C PRO A 212 -12.56 -11.76 -12.61
N PHE A 213 -12.51 -10.72 -11.79
CA PHE A 213 -13.14 -10.77 -10.47
C PHE A 213 -14.64 -11.03 -10.58
N THR A 214 -15.13 -12.02 -9.81
CA THR A 214 -16.53 -12.44 -9.80
C THR A 214 -17.42 -11.21 -9.62
N ARG A 215 -18.41 -11.07 -10.51
CA ARG A 215 -19.45 -10.06 -10.37
C ARG A 215 -19.98 -10.14 -8.95
N ARG A 216 -19.88 -9.05 -8.19
CA ARG A 216 -20.44 -9.03 -6.84
C ARG A 216 -21.94 -9.31 -6.99
N PRO A 217 -22.52 -10.25 -6.22
CA PRO A 217 -23.89 -10.71 -6.42
C PRO A 217 -24.92 -9.56 -6.40
N ASN A 218 -24.59 -8.47 -5.71
CA ASN A 218 -25.46 -7.29 -5.57
C ASN A 218 -24.95 -6.03 -6.31
N SER A 219 -23.96 -6.16 -7.22
CA SER A 219 -23.47 -5.01 -7.97
C SER A 219 -24.30 -4.77 -9.22
N THR A 220 -24.95 -3.61 -9.27
CA THR A 220 -25.60 -3.06 -10.48
C THR A 220 -24.58 -2.50 -11.49
N ARG A 221 -23.33 -2.28 -11.06
CA ARG A 221 -22.28 -1.73 -11.93
C ARG A 221 -21.68 -2.85 -12.80
N PRO A 222 -21.64 -2.68 -14.13
CA PRO A 222 -21.03 -3.65 -15.01
C PRO A 222 -19.51 -3.70 -14.81
N ARG A 223 -18.90 -4.86 -15.05
CA ARG A 223 -17.44 -5.03 -14.98
C ARG A 223 -16.74 -4.20 -16.05
N LYS A 224 -15.56 -3.66 -15.73
CA LYS A 224 -14.73 -2.97 -16.72
C LYS A 224 -14.17 -3.96 -17.76
N ILE A 225 -14.00 -3.49 -18.98
CA ILE A 225 -13.24 -4.22 -20.02
C ILE A 225 -11.83 -3.65 -20.02
N LEU A 226 -10.84 -4.53 -19.97
CA LEU A 226 -9.43 -4.20 -20.10
C LEU A 226 -8.98 -4.56 -21.51
N VAL A 227 -8.41 -3.57 -22.20
CA VAL A 227 -7.88 -3.71 -23.55
C VAL A 227 -6.39 -3.40 -23.49
N ASN A 228 -5.56 -4.33 -23.94
CA ASN A 228 -4.12 -4.15 -24.06
C ASN A 228 -3.77 -4.06 -25.55
N PHE A 229 -3.06 -2.97 -25.90
CA PHE A 229 -2.55 -2.71 -27.23
C PHE A 229 -1.06 -3.07 -27.34
N LEU A 230 -0.65 -3.45 -28.54
CA LEU A 230 0.76 -3.64 -28.88
C LEU A 230 1.48 -2.28 -28.92
N THR A 231 0.84 -1.26 -29.49
CA THR A 231 1.47 0.05 -29.71
C THR A 231 0.90 1.13 -28.78
N TYR A 232 1.79 1.88 -28.12
CA TYR A 232 1.41 3.01 -27.26
C TYR A 232 0.71 4.13 -28.05
N HIS A 233 1.12 4.35 -29.30
CA HIS A 233 0.61 5.41 -30.17
C HIS A 233 -0.89 5.25 -30.49
N LEU A 234 -1.35 4.04 -30.80
CA LEU A 234 -2.77 3.80 -31.07
C LEU A 234 -3.62 4.05 -29.83
N LYS A 235 -3.16 3.57 -28.66
CA LYS A 235 -3.78 3.90 -27.37
C LYS A 235 -3.93 5.42 -27.18
N GLU A 236 -2.87 6.18 -27.41
CA GLU A 236 -2.87 7.63 -27.19
C GLU A 236 -3.81 8.36 -28.16
N LYS A 237 -3.87 7.94 -29.43
CA LYS A 237 -4.85 8.43 -30.40
C LYS A 237 -6.28 8.19 -29.94
N ILE A 238 -6.60 6.97 -29.52
CA ILE A 238 -7.93 6.59 -29.00
C ILE A 238 -8.29 7.47 -27.80
N LEU A 239 -7.39 7.61 -26.82
CA LEU A 239 -7.65 8.43 -25.63
C LEU A 239 -7.82 9.92 -25.97
N THR A 240 -7.02 10.45 -26.89
CA THR A 240 -7.11 11.84 -27.32
C THR A 240 -8.42 12.10 -28.06
N SER A 241 -8.83 11.19 -28.93
CA SER A 241 -10.11 11.26 -29.65
C SER A 241 -11.29 11.19 -28.66
N ALA A 242 -11.24 10.25 -27.71
CA ALA A 242 -12.22 10.12 -26.65
C ALA A 242 -12.33 11.37 -25.75
N LEU A 243 -11.21 12.06 -25.47
CA LEU A 243 -11.21 13.31 -24.68
C LEU A 243 -11.81 14.50 -25.44
N LYS A 244 -11.68 14.55 -26.77
CA LYS A 244 -12.32 15.60 -27.59
C LYS A 244 -13.85 15.46 -27.55
N GLN A 245 -14.33 14.24 -27.38
CA GLN A 245 -15.76 13.96 -27.31
C GLN A 245 -16.28 14.13 -25.88
N LYS A 246 -17.28 15.01 -25.73
CA LYS A 246 -17.87 15.32 -24.41
C LYS A 246 -18.58 14.12 -23.78
N SER A 247 -19.15 13.23 -24.59
CA SER A 247 -19.80 12.02 -24.11
C SER A 247 -19.71 10.91 -25.15
N LEU A 248 -19.21 9.74 -24.74
CA LEU A 248 -19.15 8.56 -25.59
C LEU A 248 -20.46 7.79 -25.42
N ARG A 249 -21.23 7.70 -26.49
CA ARG A 249 -22.51 6.97 -26.53
C ARG A 249 -22.45 5.95 -27.64
N MET A 250 -22.82 4.73 -27.32
CA MET A 250 -23.12 3.72 -28.33
C MET A 250 -24.57 3.32 -28.11
N GLU A 251 -25.39 3.48 -29.15
CA GLU A 251 -26.84 3.34 -29.07
C GLU A 251 -27.40 4.25 -27.96
N ASN A 252 -27.92 3.66 -26.87
CA ASN A 252 -28.49 4.35 -25.71
C ASN A 252 -27.62 4.27 -24.45
N VAL A 253 -26.40 3.73 -24.55
CA VAL A 253 -25.54 3.53 -23.37
C VAL A 253 -24.33 4.46 -23.40
N THR A 254 -24.22 5.27 -22.36
CA THR A 254 -23.03 6.10 -22.11
C THR A 254 -21.93 5.25 -21.49
N PHE A 255 -20.74 5.26 -22.09
CA PHE A 255 -19.58 4.59 -21.54
C PHE A 255 -18.40 5.57 -21.41
N GLU A 256 -17.34 5.15 -20.72
CA GLU A 256 -16.13 5.95 -20.56
C GLU A 256 -14.89 5.17 -20.95
N ILE A 257 -13.98 5.82 -21.67
CA ILE A 257 -12.64 5.31 -21.97
C ILE A 257 -11.66 6.03 -21.04
N ARG A 258 -10.86 5.26 -20.30
CA ARG A 258 -9.82 5.79 -19.40
C ARG A 258 -8.51 5.04 -19.58
N SER A 259 -7.39 5.68 -19.26
CA SER A 259 -6.11 4.99 -19.12
C SER A 259 -6.14 3.99 -17.96
N ASP A 260 -5.46 2.86 -18.13
CA ASP A 260 -5.14 1.99 -17.02
C ASP A 260 -3.90 2.53 -16.29
N LEU A 261 -4.08 2.92 -15.02
CA LEU A 261 -3.03 3.47 -14.16
C LEU A 261 -3.04 2.73 -12.82
N SER A 262 -1.90 2.73 -12.13
CA SER A 262 -1.80 2.31 -10.74
C SER A 262 -2.75 3.14 -9.88
N LYS A 263 -3.26 2.54 -8.79
CA LYS A 263 -4.16 3.21 -7.86
C LYS A 263 -3.51 4.46 -7.27
N ILE A 264 -2.23 4.39 -6.89
CA ILE A 264 -1.50 5.51 -6.30
C ILE A 264 -1.45 6.69 -7.28
N THR A 265 -1.11 6.42 -8.53
CA THR A 265 -1.07 7.45 -9.58
C THR A 265 -2.44 8.03 -9.87
N MET A 266 -3.48 7.19 -9.89
CA MET A 266 -4.86 7.62 -10.10
C MET A 266 -5.36 8.53 -8.96
N ASP A 267 -5.07 8.17 -7.71
CA ASP A 267 -5.45 8.95 -6.53
C ASP A 267 -4.73 10.31 -6.55
N ARG A 268 -3.44 10.34 -6.88
CA ARG A 268 -2.69 11.61 -7.07
C ARG A 268 -3.26 12.45 -8.22
N GLN A 269 -3.59 11.85 -9.36
CA GLN A 269 -4.22 12.57 -10.48
C GLN A 269 -5.57 13.17 -10.07
N TRP A 270 -6.35 12.45 -9.27
CA TRP A 270 -7.64 12.92 -8.76
C TRP A 270 -7.46 14.14 -7.84
N GLU A 271 -6.50 14.09 -6.92
CA GLU A 271 -6.20 15.20 -6.01
C GLU A 271 -5.69 16.43 -6.75
N LEU A 272 -4.71 16.26 -7.64
CA LEU A 272 -4.22 17.33 -8.51
C LEU A 272 -5.31 17.85 -9.46
N GLY A 273 -6.23 16.99 -9.90
CA GLY A 273 -7.37 17.37 -10.73
C GLY A 273 -8.28 18.38 -10.05
N LYS A 274 -8.50 18.27 -8.74
CA LYS A 274 -9.27 19.27 -7.98
C LYS A 274 -8.60 20.64 -8.04
N ARG A 275 -7.28 20.69 -7.86
CA ARG A 275 -6.49 21.94 -7.92
C ARG A 275 -6.44 22.48 -9.33
N LEU A 276 -6.33 21.62 -10.33
CA LEU A 276 -6.41 22.02 -11.74
C LEU A 276 -7.70 22.79 -12.03
N ASP A 277 -8.83 22.32 -11.52
CA ASP A 277 -10.12 23.01 -11.67
C ASP A 277 -10.13 24.36 -10.94
N GLU A 278 -9.46 24.48 -9.80
CA GLU A 278 -9.27 25.76 -9.09
C GLU A 278 -8.41 26.74 -9.89
N PHE A 279 -7.26 26.32 -10.43
CA PHE A 279 -6.43 27.16 -11.30
C PHE A 279 -7.22 27.63 -12.54
N LYS A 280 -8.01 26.75 -13.15
CA LYS A 280 -8.86 27.11 -14.29
C LYS A 280 -9.93 28.14 -13.93
N LYS A 281 -10.53 28.05 -12.74
CA LYS A 281 -11.50 29.06 -12.24
C LYS A 281 -10.86 30.43 -12.06
N LEU A 282 -9.58 30.47 -11.69
CA LEU A 282 -8.79 31.71 -11.58
C LEU A 282 -8.28 32.23 -12.94
N GLY A 283 -8.62 31.57 -14.05
CA GLY A 283 -8.18 31.96 -15.40
C GLY A 283 -6.75 31.56 -15.75
N VAL A 284 -6.08 30.75 -14.91
CA VAL A 284 -4.70 30.32 -15.12
C VAL A 284 -4.65 29.13 -16.07
N MET A 285 -3.75 29.19 -17.04
CA MET A 285 -3.51 28.06 -17.96
C MET A 285 -2.78 26.93 -17.23
N ALA A 286 -3.52 25.88 -16.88
CA ALA A 286 -3.00 24.70 -16.21
C ALA A 286 -3.39 23.41 -16.96
N GLN A 287 -2.52 22.40 -16.92
CA GLN A 287 -2.72 21.09 -17.51
C GLN A 287 -2.21 19.99 -16.58
N LEU A 288 -2.98 18.92 -16.41
CA LEU A 288 -2.51 17.69 -15.78
C LEU A 288 -1.78 16.83 -16.80
N LYS A 289 -0.56 16.39 -16.47
CA LYS A 289 0.28 15.53 -17.31
C LYS A 289 0.58 14.20 -16.63
N PHE A 290 0.87 13.19 -17.45
CA PHE A 290 1.32 11.89 -17.00
C PHE A 290 2.74 11.95 -16.41
N PRO A 291 3.08 11.23 -15.33
CA PRO A 291 2.21 10.32 -14.57
C PRO A 291 1.20 11.03 -13.68
N ALA A 292 1.61 12.03 -12.90
CA ALA A 292 0.71 12.88 -12.11
C ALA A 292 1.43 14.17 -11.73
N PHE A 293 1.38 15.19 -12.58
CA PHE A 293 1.90 16.52 -12.24
C PHE A 293 1.15 17.62 -12.99
N LEU A 294 1.06 18.80 -12.37
CA LEU A 294 0.46 19.99 -12.96
C LEU A 294 1.53 20.80 -13.68
N ARG A 295 1.27 21.12 -14.94
CA ARG A 295 2.01 22.11 -15.72
C ARG A 295 1.19 23.39 -15.75
N ILE A 296 1.68 24.44 -15.12
CA ILE A 296 0.95 25.69 -14.90
C ILE A 296 1.76 26.82 -15.53
N MET A 297 1.10 27.71 -16.26
CA MET A 297 1.68 28.91 -16.81
C MET A 297 1.11 30.12 -16.08
N HIS A 298 1.97 30.84 -15.35
CA HIS A 298 1.61 32.00 -14.56
C HIS A 298 2.72 33.05 -14.64
N ASN A 299 2.40 34.32 -14.89
CA ASN A 299 3.37 35.43 -15.01
C ASN A 299 4.56 35.12 -15.94
N ASN A 300 4.29 34.55 -17.13
CA ASN A 300 5.28 34.08 -18.11
C ASN A 300 6.27 33.01 -17.59
N LYS A 301 6.00 32.40 -16.44
CA LYS A 301 6.79 31.30 -15.87
C LYS A 301 6.00 30.00 -15.94
N MET A 302 6.72 28.91 -16.20
CA MET A 302 6.16 27.56 -16.19
C MET A 302 6.51 26.85 -14.89
N TYR A 303 5.50 26.36 -14.18
CA TYR A 303 5.63 25.57 -12.97
C TYR A 303 5.25 24.12 -13.25
N ASN A 304 6.12 23.19 -12.87
CA ASN A 304 5.87 21.75 -12.94
C ASN A 304 5.77 21.20 -11.51
N ILE A 305 4.55 21.03 -11.02
CA ILE A 305 4.28 20.69 -9.63
C ILE A 305 3.78 19.24 -9.52
N ARG A 306 4.50 18.45 -8.71
CA ARG A 306 4.14 17.04 -8.40
C ARG A 306 3.46 16.90 -7.04
N GLU A 307 3.94 17.66 -6.06
CA GLU A 307 3.45 17.64 -4.69
C GLU A 307 2.17 18.47 -4.59
N ILE A 308 1.21 17.98 -3.81
CA ILE A 308 -0.10 18.63 -3.65
C ILE A 308 0.05 19.91 -2.83
N ASP A 309 0.86 19.87 -1.78
CA ASP A 309 1.10 21.01 -0.89
C ASP A 309 1.65 22.22 -1.65
N ARG A 310 2.63 22.00 -2.54
CA ARG A 310 3.16 23.07 -3.41
C ARG A 310 2.13 23.65 -4.38
N ALA A 311 1.16 22.84 -4.80
CA ALA A 311 0.09 23.34 -5.66
C ALA A 311 -0.85 24.25 -4.87
N ASP A 312 -1.14 23.91 -3.61
CA ASP A 312 -1.95 24.70 -2.70
C ASP A 312 -1.24 26.02 -2.32
N GLU A 313 0.06 25.98 -2.04
CA GLU A 313 0.87 27.18 -1.83
C GLU A 313 0.81 28.14 -3.03
N LEU A 314 0.94 27.63 -4.25
CA LEU A 314 0.86 28.46 -5.46
C LEU A 314 -0.54 29.02 -5.67
N LEU A 315 -1.60 28.25 -5.39
CA LEU A 315 -2.97 28.76 -5.44
C LEU A 315 -3.17 29.93 -4.49
N ASP A 316 -2.65 29.84 -3.27
CA ASP A 316 -2.78 30.90 -2.28
C ASP A 316 -2.01 32.16 -2.64
N VAL A 317 -0.84 32.02 -3.28
CA VAL A 317 -0.10 33.17 -3.85
C VAL A 317 -0.93 33.87 -4.93
N ILE A 318 -1.47 33.11 -5.89
CA ILE A 318 -2.27 33.69 -7.00
C ILE A 318 -3.55 34.36 -6.47
N ARG A 319 -4.21 33.76 -5.46
CA ARG A 319 -5.39 34.35 -4.83
C ARG A 319 -5.08 35.69 -4.17
N LYS A 320 -3.92 35.80 -3.49
CA LYS A 320 -3.47 37.06 -2.88
C LYS A 320 -3.15 38.12 -3.93
N GLU A 321 -2.40 37.75 -4.97
CA GLU A 321 -2.07 38.67 -6.07
C GLU A 321 -3.35 39.21 -6.75
N GLN A 322 -4.37 38.37 -6.92
CA GLN A 322 -5.65 38.81 -7.48
C GLN A 322 -6.46 39.69 -6.51
N ALA A 323 -6.37 39.45 -5.20
CA ALA A 323 -7.02 40.29 -4.20
C ALA A 323 -6.37 41.67 -4.09
N ASP A 324 -5.05 41.76 -4.27
CA ASP A 324 -4.29 43.03 -4.21
C ASP A 324 -4.47 43.90 -5.48
N HIS A 325 -5.05 43.35 -6.54
CA HIS A 325 -5.33 44.05 -7.80
C HIS A 325 -6.79 44.51 -7.95
N VAL A 326 -7.64 44.22 -6.96
CA VAL A 326 -9.05 44.65 -6.87
C VAL A 326 -9.18 45.78 -5.87
#